data_AF-A0A0R2X9F8-F1
#
_entry.id   AF-A0A0R2X9F8-F1
#
_cell.length_a   1.000
_cell.length_b   1.000
_cell.length_c   1.000
_cell.angle_alpha   90.00
_cell.angle_beta   90.00
_cell.angle_gamma   90.00
#
_symmetry.space_group_name_H-M   'P 1'
#
loop_
_entity.id
_entity.type
_entity.pdbx_description
1 polymer ?
#
loop_
_entity_poly.entity_id
_entity_poly.type
_entity_poly.pdbx_seq_one_letter_code
_entity_poly.pdbx_strand_id
1 'polypeptide(L)'
;KELEKVVIRPSGWGVVGVVAALGLFWVGYKIDITIVGFLSLQLMIGGLILWLFGWEMMRAVAFPYAFLMFAYPFYFLDTILAFPLRGLMCQLSQFFLNLVGVDTLRVGTALVSAPDYAKGLAQGQRFALDVATPCSGIRSLFALMMVSALYAHLSLERGWQKWVLFLLSPALAVMGNFARMVMLTLGTILLGSAVAIGTEEHPTTFHMAAGFFVFVVALGGMVGVSRILQGLGREKGK
;
A
#
# COMPACT_ATOMS: atom_id res chain seq x y z
N LYS A 1 10.82 4.78 -28.03
CA LYS A 1 11.25 6.07 -28.63
C LYS A 1 12.34 6.77 -27.82
N GLU A 2 12.20 7.00 -26.51
CA GLU A 2 13.29 7.58 -25.68
C GLU A 2 14.46 6.60 -25.46
N LEU A 3 14.18 5.32 -25.19
CA LEU A 3 15.20 4.29 -24.94
C LEU A 3 16.06 3.93 -26.17
N GLU A 4 15.56 4.22 -27.37
CA GLU A 4 16.22 3.90 -28.64
C GLU A 4 17.37 4.87 -28.97
N LYS A 5 17.39 6.03 -28.30
CA LYS A 5 18.41 7.08 -28.48
C LYS A 5 19.56 6.99 -27.47
N VAL A 6 19.48 6.07 -26.52
CA VAL A 6 20.48 5.93 -25.45
C VAL A 6 21.73 5.29 -26.03
N VAL A 7 22.89 5.93 -25.82
CA VAL A 7 24.15 5.40 -26.34
C VAL A 7 24.56 4.19 -25.50
N ILE A 8 24.68 3.04 -26.16
CA ILE A 8 25.11 1.81 -25.50
C ILE A 8 26.61 1.91 -25.21
N ARG A 9 26.97 1.99 -23.93
CA ARG A 9 28.37 2.00 -23.46
C ARG A 9 28.55 0.96 -22.36
N PRO A 10 28.84 -0.29 -22.71
CA PRO A 10 29.05 -1.38 -21.75
C PRO A 10 30.02 -0.96 -20.65
N SER A 11 29.70 -1.29 -19.39
CA SER A 11 30.55 -0.97 -18.24
C SER A 11 31.01 -2.24 -17.56
N GLY A 12 32.34 -2.38 -17.35
CA GLY A 12 32.93 -3.48 -16.59
C GLY A 12 32.43 -3.55 -15.14
N TRP A 13 31.93 -2.44 -14.59
CA TRP A 13 31.27 -2.41 -13.28
C TRP A 13 30.01 -3.28 -13.22
N GLY A 14 29.36 -3.53 -14.37
CA GLY A 14 28.21 -4.43 -14.44
C GLY A 14 28.59 -5.87 -14.08
N VAL A 15 29.78 -6.34 -14.46
CA VAL A 15 30.30 -7.67 -14.09
C VAL A 15 30.49 -7.77 -12.58
N VAL A 16 31.04 -6.72 -11.95
CA VAL A 16 31.17 -6.64 -10.49
C VAL A 16 29.79 -6.73 -9.83
N GLY A 17 28.80 -6.02 -10.37
CA GLY A 17 27.41 -6.11 -9.90
C GLY A 17 26.82 -7.51 -10.02
N VAL A 18 27.02 -8.19 -11.15
CA VAL A 18 26.54 -9.57 -11.36
C VAL A 18 27.20 -10.55 -10.39
N VAL A 19 28.52 -10.46 -10.20
CA VAL A 19 29.25 -11.32 -9.25
C VAL A 19 28.78 -11.06 -7.82
N ALA A 20 28.61 -9.79 -7.43
CA ALA A 20 28.08 -9.42 -6.13
C ALA A 20 26.65 -9.97 -5.93
N ALA A 21 25.81 -9.92 -6.96
CA ALA A 21 24.46 -10.48 -6.91
C ALA A 21 24.47 -12.00 -6.69
N LEU A 22 25.34 -12.75 -7.37
CA LEU A 22 25.49 -14.19 -7.16
C LEU A 22 25.97 -14.51 -5.74
N GLY A 23 26.95 -13.76 -5.24
CA GLY A 23 27.42 -13.90 -3.86
C GLY A 23 26.32 -13.62 -2.84
N LEU A 24 25.55 -12.54 -3.04
CA LEU A 24 24.45 -12.16 -2.16
C LEU A 24 23.31 -13.19 -2.21
N PHE A 25 22.99 -13.74 -3.38
CA PHE A 25 22.04 -14.83 -3.53
C PHE A 25 22.49 -16.07 -2.76
N TRP A 26 23.76 -16.47 -2.90
CA TRP A 26 24.31 -17.63 -2.20
C TRP A 26 24.26 -17.46 -0.68
N VAL A 27 24.62 -16.28 -0.17
CA VAL A 27 24.50 -15.93 1.25
C VAL A 27 23.04 -15.97 1.69
N GLY A 28 22.13 -15.35 0.95
CA GLY A 28 20.69 -15.34 1.25
C GLY A 28 20.09 -16.75 1.30
N TYR A 29 20.49 -17.61 0.37
CA TYR A 29 20.11 -19.02 0.34
C TYR A 29 20.66 -19.80 1.54
N LYS A 30 21.91 -19.51 1.96
CA LYS A 30 22.53 -20.18 3.12
C LYS A 30 21.94 -19.77 4.46
N ILE A 31 21.54 -18.51 4.61
CA ILE A 31 20.97 -17.96 5.86
C ILE A 31 19.44 -18.14 5.88
N ASP A 32 18.84 -18.61 4.79
CA ASP A 32 17.38 -18.78 4.63
C ASP A 32 16.59 -17.47 4.82
N ILE A 33 17.17 -16.36 4.35
CA ILE A 33 16.52 -15.04 4.38
C ILE A 33 16.02 -14.70 2.97
N THR A 34 14.73 -14.89 2.73
CA THR A 34 14.10 -14.71 1.40
C THR A 34 14.27 -13.29 0.84
N ILE A 35 14.29 -12.26 1.70
CA ILE A 35 14.44 -10.86 1.26
C ILE A 35 15.80 -10.58 0.61
N VAL A 36 16.84 -11.27 1.07
CA VAL A 36 18.18 -11.19 0.49
C VAL A 36 18.18 -11.81 -0.90
N GLY A 37 17.39 -12.87 -1.12
CA GLY A 37 17.14 -13.44 -2.45
C GLY A 37 16.52 -12.42 -3.41
N PHE A 38 15.45 -11.71 -3.01
CA PHE A 38 14.85 -10.66 -3.86
C PHE A 38 15.81 -9.51 -4.15
N LEU A 39 16.57 -9.06 -3.14
CA LEU A 39 17.58 -8.02 -3.32
C LEU A 39 18.70 -8.46 -4.28
N SER A 40 19.11 -9.73 -4.21
CA SER A 40 20.09 -10.29 -5.15
C SER A 40 19.57 -10.27 -6.59
N LEU A 41 18.28 -10.56 -6.80
CA LEU A 41 17.66 -10.50 -8.12
C LEU A 41 17.58 -9.07 -8.65
N GLN A 42 17.22 -8.10 -7.81
CA GLN A 42 17.30 -6.67 -8.14
C GLN A 42 18.71 -6.27 -8.59
N LEU A 43 19.72 -6.70 -7.83
CA LEU A 43 21.11 -6.35 -8.06
C LEU A 43 21.66 -7.05 -9.32
N MET A 44 21.22 -8.28 -9.58
CA MET A 44 21.51 -9.02 -10.81
C MET A 44 20.96 -8.29 -12.04
N ILE A 45 19.69 -7.88 -12.02
CA ILE A 45 19.06 -7.14 -13.12
C ILE A 45 19.81 -5.83 -13.36
N GLY A 46 20.13 -5.09 -12.30
CA GLY A 46 20.89 -3.83 -12.41
C GLY A 46 22.30 -4.05 -12.96
N GLY A 47 22.99 -5.09 -12.50
CA GLY A 47 24.30 -5.50 -12.98
C GLY A 47 24.29 -5.86 -14.46
N LEU A 48 23.29 -6.64 -14.91
CA LEU A 48 23.10 -6.98 -16.33
C LEU A 48 22.82 -5.74 -17.19
N ILE A 49 21.98 -4.81 -16.72
CA ILE A 49 21.71 -3.56 -17.44
C ILE A 49 23.00 -2.75 -17.60
N LEU A 50 23.78 -2.61 -16.52
CA LEU A 50 25.06 -1.89 -16.55
C LEU A 50 26.12 -2.58 -17.41
N TRP A 51 26.15 -3.91 -17.39
CA TRP A 51 27.11 -4.69 -18.15
C TRP A 51 26.84 -4.59 -19.65
N LEU A 52 25.59 -4.75 -20.07
CA LEU A 52 25.20 -4.80 -21.47
C LEU A 52 24.97 -3.42 -22.09
N PHE A 53 24.35 -2.50 -21.35
CA PHE A 53 23.86 -1.23 -21.90
C PHE A 53 24.54 0.01 -21.29
N GLY A 54 25.16 -0.14 -20.12
CA GLY A 54 25.91 0.94 -19.48
C GLY A 54 25.10 1.83 -18.56
N TRP A 55 25.78 2.86 -18.05
CA TRP A 55 25.24 3.77 -17.04
C TRP A 55 24.13 4.70 -17.57
N GLU A 56 24.18 5.04 -18.85
CA GLU A 56 23.15 5.88 -19.49
C GLU A 56 21.80 5.15 -19.55
N MET A 57 21.81 3.86 -19.91
CA MET A 57 20.61 3.04 -19.89
C MET A 57 20.06 2.88 -18.48
N MET A 58 20.92 2.62 -17.49
CA MET A 58 20.50 2.51 -16.09
C MET A 58 19.79 3.77 -15.59
N ARG A 59 20.26 4.97 -15.97
CA ARG A 59 19.55 6.22 -15.65
C ARG A 59 18.21 6.31 -16.36
N ALA A 60 18.12 5.90 -17.62
CA ALA A 60 16.88 5.92 -18.39
C ALA A 60 15.82 4.96 -17.81
N VAL A 61 16.23 3.78 -17.33
CA VAL A 61 15.34 2.77 -16.71
C VAL A 61 15.30 2.83 -15.19
N ALA A 62 15.85 3.88 -14.57
CA ALA A 62 15.95 4.00 -13.11
C ALA A 62 14.58 3.89 -12.42
N PHE A 63 13.54 4.47 -13.03
CA PHE A 63 12.18 4.38 -12.49
C PHE A 63 11.61 2.95 -12.58
N PRO A 64 11.51 2.30 -13.76
CA PRO A 64 11.08 0.89 -13.85
C PRO A 64 11.90 -0.05 -12.96
N TYR A 65 13.22 0.17 -12.89
CA TYR A 65 14.12 -0.59 -12.04
C TYR A 65 13.75 -0.43 -10.55
N ALA A 66 13.65 0.80 -10.05
CA ALA A 66 13.23 1.04 -8.67
C ALA A 66 11.80 0.57 -8.40
N PHE A 67 10.92 0.68 -9.39
CA PHE A 67 9.52 0.23 -9.29
C PHE A 67 9.41 -1.28 -9.08
N LEU A 68 10.37 -2.07 -9.58
CA LEU A 68 10.42 -3.52 -9.37
C LEU A 68 10.50 -3.89 -7.87
N MET A 69 11.04 -3.00 -7.03
CA MET A 69 11.08 -3.22 -5.57
C MET A 69 9.68 -3.36 -4.98
N PHE A 70 8.63 -2.74 -5.54
CA PHE A 70 7.26 -2.91 -5.04
C PHE A 70 6.72 -4.34 -5.20
N ALA A 71 7.34 -5.17 -6.04
CA ALA A 71 6.99 -6.59 -6.14
C ALA A 71 7.52 -7.41 -4.94
N TYR A 72 8.40 -6.84 -4.12
CA TYR A 72 9.08 -7.58 -3.06
C TYR A 72 8.23 -7.61 -1.80
N PRO A 73 8.08 -8.78 -1.15
CA PRO A 73 7.39 -8.87 0.13
C PRO A 73 8.29 -8.30 1.23
N PHE A 74 8.15 -6.99 1.48
CA PHE A 74 8.87 -6.31 2.56
C PHE A 74 8.23 -6.57 3.93
N TYR A 75 8.43 -7.77 4.49
CA TYR A 75 7.81 -8.19 5.75
C TYR A 75 8.09 -7.23 6.93
N PHE A 76 9.29 -6.63 6.99
CA PHE A 76 9.63 -5.67 8.04
C PHE A 76 8.78 -4.39 8.02
N LEU A 77 8.27 -3.99 6.86
CA LEU A 77 7.38 -2.83 6.74
C LEU A 77 6.01 -3.11 7.36
N ASP A 78 5.61 -4.37 7.54
CA ASP A 78 4.38 -4.70 8.25
C ASP A 78 4.45 -4.21 9.69
N THR A 79 5.51 -4.59 10.40
CA THR A 79 5.71 -4.23 11.81
C THR A 79 5.96 -2.73 11.99
N ILE A 80 6.77 -2.13 11.12
CA ILE A 80 7.21 -0.74 11.28
C ILE A 80 6.15 0.26 10.79
N LEU A 81 5.46 -0.05 9.68
CA LEU A 81 4.57 0.89 9.00
C LEU A 81 3.11 0.46 9.09
N ALA A 82 2.77 -0.78 8.73
CA ALA A 82 1.38 -1.17 8.65
C ALA A 82 0.72 -1.30 10.03
N PHE A 83 1.41 -1.85 11.02
CA PHE A 83 0.88 -1.99 12.39
C PHE A 83 0.45 -0.65 13.03
N PRO A 84 1.29 0.41 13.06
CA PRO A 84 0.86 1.70 13.61
C PRO A 84 -0.25 2.35 12.77
N LEU A 85 -0.20 2.21 11.43
CA LEU A 85 -1.28 2.72 10.58
C LEU A 85 -2.61 2.03 10.85
N ARG A 86 -2.63 0.70 11.07
CA ARG A 86 -3.84 -0.04 11.48
C ARG A 86 -4.39 0.48 12.81
N GLY A 87 -3.52 0.71 13.79
CA GLY A 87 -3.90 1.29 15.08
C GLY A 87 -4.53 2.67 14.94
N LEU A 88 -3.93 3.54 14.12
CA LEU A 88 -4.47 4.85 13.78
C LEU A 88 -5.83 4.73 13.09
N MET A 89 -6.00 3.77 12.17
CA MET A 89 -7.27 3.59 11.46
C MET A 89 -8.38 3.17 12.41
N CYS A 90 -8.11 2.21 13.28
CA CYS A 90 -9.05 1.80 14.32
C CYS A 90 -9.45 2.98 15.22
N GLN A 91 -8.49 3.82 15.62
CA GLN A 91 -8.78 5.00 16.44
C GLN A 91 -9.70 5.98 15.74
N LEU A 92 -9.40 6.32 14.48
CA LEU A 92 -10.23 7.22 13.68
C LEU A 92 -11.62 6.65 13.44
N SER A 93 -11.72 5.37 13.08
CA SER A 93 -13.00 4.67 12.90
C SER A 93 -13.82 4.62 14.17
N GLN A 94 -13.21 4.30 15.32
CA GLN A 94 -13.88 4.29 16.63
C GLN A 94 -14.44 5.68 16.97
N PHE A 95 -13.60 6.73 16.85
CA PHE A 95 -14.01 8.09 17.14
C PHE A 95 -15.20 8.53 16.27
N PHE A 96 -15.13 8.26 14.97
CA PHE A 96 -16.20 8.60 14.05
C PHE A 96 -17.50 7.81 14.33
N LEU A 97 -17.40 6.50 14.58
CA LEU A 97 -18.57 5.67 14.84
C LEU A 97 -19.27 6.05 16.14
N ASN A 98 -18.50 6.33 17.20
CA ASN A 98 -19.05 6.84 18.46
C ASN A 98 -19.73 8.21 18.27
N LEU A 99 -19.18 9.08 17.44
CA LEU A 99 -19.80 10.37 17.09
C LEU A 99 -21.14 10.20 16.37
N VAL A 100 -21.26 9.18 15.53
CA VAL A 100 -22.49 8.82 14.80
C VAL A 100 -23.48 8.02 15.67
N GLY A 101 -23.17 7.81 16.96
CA GLY A 101 -24.03 7.11 17.91
C GLY A 101 -23.95 5.58 17.83
N VAL A 102 -22.88 5.05 17.24
CA VAL A 102 -22.58 3.62 17.22
C VAL A 102 -21.51 3.36 18.29
N ASP A 103 -21.92 2.87 19.45
CA ASP A 103 -21.00 2.61 20.56
C ASP A 103 -20.03 1.47 20.22
N THR A 104 -18.74 1.81 20.18
CA THR A 104 -17.66 0.91 19.80
C THR A 104 -16.52 0.90 20.81
N LEU A 105 -15.96 -0.29 21.03
CA LEU A 105 -14.78 -0.52 21.83
C LEU A 105 -13.64 -1.00 20.92
N ARG A 106 -12.44 -0.52 21.21
CA ARG A 106 -11.22 -0.98 20.55
C ARG A 106 -10.53 -2.02 21.41
N VAL A 107 -10.30 -3.21 20.86
CA VAL A 107 -9.53 -4.29 21.50
C VAL A 107 -8.31 -4.56 20.63
N GLY A 108 -7.16 -3.99 20.98
CA GLY A 108 -5.96 -4.03 20.13
C GLY A 108 -6.20 -3.31 18.80
N THR A 109 -6.09 -4.04 17.68
CA THR A 109 -6.47 -3.59 16.33
C THR A 109 -7.86 -4.04 15.91
N ALA A 110 -8.66 -4.64 16.79
CA ALA A 110 -10.04 -4.99 16.50
C ALA A 110 -10.99 -3.87 16.95
N LEU A 111 -12.06 -3.66 16.18
CA LEU A 111 -13.18 -2.80 16.53
C LEU A 111 -14.40 -3.66 16.80
N VAL A 112 -14.88 -3.65 18.05
CA VAL A 112 -16.01 -4.46 18.50
C VAL A 112 -17.14 -3.58 19.01
N SER A 113 -18.38 -4.02 18.86
CA SER A 113 -19.52 -3.33 19.43
C SER A 113 -19.41 -3.27 20.95
N ALA A 114 -19.71 -2.11 21.54
CA ALA A 114 -19.79 -1.99 22.99
C ALA A 114 -20.87 -2.92 23.56
N PRO A 115 -20.70 -3.41 24.80
CA PRO A 115 -21.76 -4.16 25.48
C PRO A 115 -22.93 -3.21 25.77
N ASP A 116 -24.15 -3.66 25.46
CA ASP A 116 -25.39 -2.96 25.81
C ASP A 116 -26.12 -3.83 26.83
N TYR A 117 -25.83 -3.57 28.11
CA TYR A 117 -26.41 -4.32 29.23
C TYR A 117 -27.93 -4.11 29.35
N ALA A 118 -28.47 -2.98 28.85
CA ALA A 118 -29.90 -2.72 28.84
C ALA A 118 -30.65 -3.59 27.81
N LYS A 119 -29.96 -4.03 26.75
CA LYS A 119 -30.49 -4.97 25.73
C LYS A 119 -29.96 -6.40 25.88
N GLY A 120 -29.20 -6.69 26.94
CA GLY A 120 -28.59 -7.99 27.19
C GLY A 120 -27.52 -8.41 26.17
N LEU A 121 -26.97 -7.44 25.42
CA LEU A 121 -25.97 -7.72 24.38
C LEU A 121 -24.57 -7.72 24.98
N ALA A 122 -23.87 -8.84 24.83
CA ALA A 122 -22.46 -8.94 25.22
C ALA A 122 -21.55 -8.17 24.24
N GLN A 123 -20.34 -7.84 24.69
CA GLN A 123 -19.32 -7.19 23.86
C GLN A 123 -19.10 -7.96 22.55
N GLY A 124 -19.09 -7.25 21.43
CA GLY A 124 -18.89 -7.83 20.10
C GLY A 124 -20.07 -8.62 19.51
N GLN A 125 -21.19 -8.80 20.22
CA GLN A 125 -22.35 -9.53 19.67
C GLN A 125 -23.06 -8.80 18.53
N ARG A 126 -22.97 -7.46 18.50
CA ARG A 126 -23.59 -6.67 17.44
C ARG A 126 -22.69 -6.60 16.20
N PHE A 127 -21.39 -6.48 16.42
CA PHE A 127 -20.36 -6.69 15.41
C PHE A 127 -18.99 -6.85 16.06
N ALA A 128 -18.13 -7.66 15.43
CA ALA A 128 -16.72 -7.76 15.74
C ALA A 128 -15.94 -7.68 14.42
N LEU A 129 -15.30 -6.55 14.19
CA LEU A 129 -14.45 -6.31 13.02
C LEU A 129 -13.00 -6.39 13.48
N ASP A 130 -12.39 -7.56 13.31
CA ASP A 130 -10.97 -7.69 13.53
C ASP A 130 -10.19 -7.17 12.31
N VAL A 131 -9.24 -6.26 12.55
CA VAL A 131 -8.31 -5.78 11.51
C VAL A 131 -7.12 -6.74 11.36
N ALA A 132 -6.93 -7.69 12.29
CA ALA A 132 -5.85 -8.68 12.26
C ALA A 132 -6.06 -9.80 11.23
N THR A 133 -7.30 -10.18 10.94
CA THR A 133 -7.71 -11.21 9.96
C THR A 133 -9.13 -10.88 9.53
N PRO A 134 -9.58 -10.88 8.25
CA PRO A 134 -8.96 -10.87 6.93
C PRO A 134 -8.96 -9.43 6.32
N CYS A 135 -9.18 -8.40 7.14
CA CYS A 135 -9.20 -6.99 6.74
C CYS A 135 -7.82 -6.40 6.46
N SER A 136 -6.76 -7.23 6.53
CA SER A 136 -5.32 -6.93 6.39
C SER A 136 -5.05 -5.82 5.37
N GLY A 137 -5.16 -4.57 5.86
CA GLY A 137 -5.06 -3.35 5.07
C GLY A 137 -3.67 -3.14 4.46
N ILE A 138 -2.73 -4.05 4.72
CA ILE A 138 -1.38 -4.01 4.17
C ILE A 138 -1.37 -4.30 2.67
N ARG A 139 -2.15 -5.29 2.21
CA ARG A 139 -2.20 -5.61 0.77
C ARG A 139 -2.80 -4.47 -0.03
N SER A 140 -3.87 -3.84 0.50
CA SER A 140 -4.44 -2.63 -0.09
C SER A 140 -3.53 -1.42 0.04
N LEU A 141 -2.84 -1.22 1.17
CA LEU A 141 -1.83 -0.16 1.36
C LEU A 141 -0.71 -0.25 0.33
N PHE A 142 -0.05 -1.40 0.21
CA PHE A 142 1.04 -1.58 -0.76
C PHE A 142 0.55 -1.45 -2.20
N ALA A 143 -0.63 -2.01 -2.53
CA ALA A 143 -1.22 -1.85 -3.85
C ALA A 143 -1.49 -0.36 -4.17
N LEU A 144 -2.01 0.41 -3.20
CA LEU A 144 -2.27 1.84 -3.38
C LEU A 144 -0.97 2.66 -3.46
N MET A 145 0.05 2.33 -2.69
CA MET A 145 1.38 2.96 -2.80
C MET A 145 2.00 2.70 -4.16
N MET A 146 1.92 1.46 -4.68
CA MET A 146 2.40 1.09 -6.01
C MET A 146 1.65 1.86 -7.10
N VAL A 147 0.31 1.87 -7.06
CA VAL A 147 -0.51 2.62 -8.03
C VAL A 147 -0.23 4.12 -7.93
N SER A 148 -0.03 4.64 -6.72
CA SER A 148 0.32 6.05 -6.51
C SER A 148 1.67 6.41 -7.12
N ALA A 149 2.70 5.59 -6.91
CA ALA A 149 4.01 5.80 -7.49
C ALA A 149 3.97 5.79 -9.02
N LEU A 150 3.24 4.84 -9.60
CA LEU A 150 3.06 4.74 -11.05
C LEU A 150 2.28 5.93 -11.61
N TYR A 151 1.15 6.26 -11.00
CA TYR A 151 0.30 7.39 -11.40
C TYR A 151 1.06 8.72 -11.30
N ALA A 152 1.81 8.93 -10.21
CA ALA A 152 2.63 10.11 -10.01
C ALA A 152 3.69 10.25 -11.11
N HIS A 153 4.32 9.14 -11.49
CA HIS A 153 5.34 9.15 -12.54
C HIS A 153 4.78 9.52 -13.90
N LEU A 154 3.58 9.01 -14.23
CA LEU A 154 2.92 9.22 -15.53
C LEU A 154 2.22 10.59 -15.62
N SER A 155 1.65 11.10 -14.52
CA SER A 155 0.75 12.26 -14.54
C SER A 155 1.41 13.57 -14.10
N LEU A 156 2.51 13.51 -13.35
CA LEU A 156 3.20 14.70 -12.84
C LEU A 156 4.52 14.90 -13.59
N GLU A 157 4.82 16.13 -13.98
CA GLU A 157 6.07 16.46 -14.67
C GLU A 157 7.21 16.70 -13.68
N ARG A 158 6.93 17.37 -12.55
CA ARG A 158 7.97 17.82 -11.61
C ARG A 158 8.30 16.76 -10.56
N GLY A 159 9.59 16.52 -10.35
CA GLY A 159 10.08 15.55 -9.37
C GLY A 159 9.56 15.76 -7.95
N TRP A 160 9.47 17.00 -7.47
CA TRP A 160 8.95 17.29 -6.13
C TRP A 160 7.47 16.90 -5.97
N GLN A 161 6.65 17.08 -7.02
CA GLN A 161 5.22 16.71 -6.98
C GLN A 161 5.08 15.19 -6.91
N LYS A 162 5.95 14.45 -7.62
CA LYS A 162 5.99 12.98 -7.56
C LYS A 162 6.26 12.50 -6.14
N TRP A 163 7.26 13.08 -5.48
CA TRP A 163 7.61 12.75 -4.10
C TRP A 163 6.51 13.13 -3.11
N VAL A 164 5.89 14.31 -3.24
CA VAL A 164 4.78 14.71 -2.37
C VAL A 164 3.61 13.75 -2.49
N LEU A 165 3.20 13.39 -3.72
CA LEU A 165 2.09 12.46 -3.91
C LEU A 165 2.44 11.06 -3.37
N PHE A 166 3.67 10.60 -3.58
CA PHE A 166 4.14 9.33 -3.05
C PHE A 166 4.16 9.31 -1.52
N LEU A 167 4.67 10.35 -0.87
CA LEU A 167 4.68 10.47 0.60
C LEU A 167 3.29 10.61 1.19
N LEU A 168 2.33 11.13 0.44
CA LEU A 168 0.92 11.21 0.85
C LEU A 168 0.17 9.88 0.62
N SER A 169 0.70 8.96 -0.18
CA SER A 169 0.03 7.71 -0.52
C SER A 169 -0.34 6.83 0.69
N PRO A 170 0.46 6.71 1.77
CA PRO A 170 0.05 5.98 2.96
C PRO A 170 -1.16 6.62 3.64
N ALA A 171 -1.23 7.96 3.67
CA ALA A 171 -2.36 8.70 4.24
C ALA A 171 -3.64 8.52 3.40
N LEU A 172 -3.53 8.50 2.07
CA LEU A 172 -4.67 8.22 1.20
C LEU A 172 -5.19 6.78 1.36
N ALA A 173 -4.28 5.81 1.52
CA ALA A 173 -4.64 4.43 1.79
C ALA A 173 -5.28 4.24 3.16
N VAL A 174 -4.82 4.99 4.16
CA VAL A 174 -5.46 5.16 5.46
C VAL A 174 -6.91 5.61 5.30
N MET A 175 -7.15 6.70 4.56
CA MET A 175 -8.51 7.22 4.33
C MET A 175 -9.42 6.21 3.63
N GLY A 176 -8.91 5.50 2.61
CA GLY A 176 -9.68 4.46 1.92
C GLY A 176 -10.05 3.30 2.86
N ASN A 177 -9.11 2.84 3.68
CA ASN A 177 -9.36 1.75 4.63
C ASN A 177 -10.31 2.18 5.77
N PHE A 178 -10.23 3.43 6.23
CA PHE A 178 -11.22 4.02 7.15
C PHE A 178 -12.63 3.98 6.55
N ALA A 179 -12.80 4.39 5.28
CA ALA A 179 -14.09 4.36 4.60
C ALA A 179 -14.66 2.94 4.50
N ARG A 180 -13.82 1.93 4.22
CA ARG A 180 -14.21 0.52 4.27
C ARG A 180 -14.65 0.08 5.65
N MET A 181 -13.93 0.44 6.71
CA MET A 181 -14.33 0.10 8.09
C MET A 181 -15.71 0.66 8.43
N VAL A 182 -15.97 1.91 8.07
CA VAL A 182 -17.29 2.54 8.26
C VAL A 182 -18.36 1.80 7.45
N MET A 183 -18.10 1.50 6.17
CA MET A 183 -19.05 0.79 5.31
C MET A 183 -19.37 -0.61 5.82
N LEU A 184 -18.36 -1.38 6.26
CA LEU A 184 -18.57 -2.70 6.85
C LEU A 184 -19.33 -2.62 8.17
N THR A 185 -19.05 -1.62 9.01
CA THR A 185 -19.75 -1.42 10.28
C THR A 185 -21.23 -1.11 10.04
N LEU A 186 -21.52 -0.14 9.18
CA LEU A 186 -22.90 0.22 8.82
C LEU A 186 -23.63 -0.94 8.12
N GLY A 187 -22.97 -1.62 7.19
CA GLY A 187 -23.50 -2.82 6.55
C GLY A 187 -23.84 -3.91 7.57
N THR A 188 -22.98 -4.12 8.56
CA THR A 188 -23.24 -5.11 9.62
C THR A 188 -24.44 -4.71 10.48
N ILE A 189 -24.59 -3.42 10.80
CA ILE A 189 -25.72 -2.92 11.60
C ILE A 189 -27.05 -3.03 10.85
N LEU A 190 -27.06 -2.74 9.54
CA LEU A 190 -28.28 -2.66 8.74
C LEU A 190 -28.71 -4.01 8.15
N LEU A 191 -27.75 -4.83 7.70
CA LEU A 191 -27.99 -6.07 6.96
C LEU A 191 -27.65 -7.33 7.76
N GLY A 192 -27.04 -7.17 8.93
CA GLY A 192 -26.51 -8.27 9.75
C GLY A 192 -25.10 -8.69 9.33
N SER A 193 -24.36 -9.27 10.28
CA SER A 193 -22.96 -9.71 10.10
C SER A 193 -22.79 -10.78 9.02
N ALA A 194 -23.76 -11.69 8.88
CA ALA A 194 -23.73 -12.76 7.89
C ALA A 194 -23.76 -12.24 6.44
N VAL A 195 -24.41 -11.10 6.17
CA VAL A 195 -24.50 -10.50 4.83
C VAL A 195 -23.39 -9.49 4.59
N ALA A 196 -22.98 -8.74 5.61
CA ALA A 196 -21.98 -7.69 5.46
C ALA A 196 -20.53 -8.20 5.43
N ILE A 197 -20.23 -9.28 6.16
CA ILE A 197 -18.88 -9.83 6.29
C ILE A 197 -18.80 -11.22 5.66
N GLY A 198 -19.76 -12.09 5.97
CA GLY A 198 -19.69 -13.51 5.60
C GLY A 198 -18.80 -14.32 6.54
N THR A 199 -18.30 -15.46 6.07
CA THR A 199 -17.27 -16.27 6.75
C THR A 199 -15.88 -15.98 6.16
N GLU A 200 -14.82 -16.21 6.93
CA GLU A 200 -13.41 -15.99 6.50
C GLU A 200 -13.08 -16.65 5.14
N GLU A 201 -13.64 -17.84 4.88
CA GLU A 201 -13.40 -18.62 3.65
C GLU A 201 -14.27 -18.18 2.46
N HIS A 202 -15.43 -17.54 2.73
CA HIS A 202 -16.39 -17.10 1.72
C HIS A 202 -16.89 -15.68 2.03
N PRO A 203 -16.09 -14.65 1.69
CA PRO A 203 -16.49 -13.26 1.89
C PRO A 203 -17.71 -12.94 1.03
N THR A 204 -18.65 -12.18 1.59
CA THR A 204 -19.86 -11.78 0.87
C THR A 204 -19.57 -10.74 -0.22
N THR A 205 -20.52 -10.57 -1.14
CA THR A 205 -20.45 -9.52 -2.17
C THR A 205 -20.31 -8.12 -1.56
N PHE A 206 -20.90 -7.89 -0.39
CA PHE A 206 -20.76 -6.62 0.34
C PHE A 206 -19.32 -6.42 0.84
N HIS A 207 -18.69 -7.46 1.40
CA HIS A 207 -17.29 -7.38 1.84
C HIS A 207 -16.34 -7.10 0.66
N MET A 208 -16.56 -7.77 -0.48
CA MET A 208 -15.80 -7.55 -1.70
C MET A 208 -16.00 -6.13 -2.26
N ALA A 209 -17.24 -5.65 -2.32
CA ALA A 209 -17.58 -4.30 -2.77
C ALA A 209 -16.93 -3.23 -1.88
N ALA A 210 -16.93 -3.44 -0.55
CA ALA A 210 -16.25 -2.56 0.39
C ALA A 210 -14.73 -2.54 0.15
N GLY A 211 -14.15 -3.66 -0.29
CA GLY A 211 -12.76 -3.72 -0.76
C GLY A 211 -12.49 -2.87 -2.00
N PHE A 212 -13.33 -2.95 -3.03
CA PHE A 212 -13.23 -2.09 -4.21
C PHE A 212 -13.45 -0.61 -3.87
N PHE A 213 -14.35 -0.31 -2.94
CA PHE A 213 -14.62 1.05 -2.50
C PHE A 213 -13.39 1.74 -1.90
N VAL A 214 -12.50 1.00 -1.20
CA VAL A 214 -11.19 1.53 -0.75
C VAL A 214 -10.43 2.14 -1.92
N PHE A 215 -10.34 1.43 -3.05
CA PHE A 215 -9.62 1.89 -4.22
C PHE A 215 -10.29 3.11 -4.84
N VAL A 216 -11.62 3.15 -4.90
CA VAL A 216 -12.34 4.33 -5.42
C VAL A 216 -12.02 5.58 -4.59
N VAL A 217 -12.10 5.48 -3.25
CA VAL A 217 -11.81 6.61 -2.35
C VAL A 217 -10.34 7.03 -2.46
N ALA A 218 -9.41 6.07 -2.42
CA ALA A 218 -7.99 6.37 -2.45
C ALA A 218 -7.52 6.92 -3.80
N LEU A 219 -8.00 6.37 -4.92
CA LEU A 219 -7.71 6.88 -6.27
C LEU A 219 -8.36 8.24 -6.50
N GLY A 220 -9.59 8.44 -6.05
CA GLY A 220 -10.25 9.74 -6.09
C GLY A 220 -9.45 10.81 -5.34
N GLY A 221 -9.00 10.51 -4.12
CA GLY A 221 -8.13 11.38 -3.33
C GLY A 221 -6.79 11.65 -4.03
N MET A 222 -6.17 10.62 -4.62
CA MET A 222 -4.93 10.74 -5.37
C MET A 222 -5.06 11.68 -6.58
N VAL A 223 -6.12 11.52 -7.38
CA VAL A 223 -6.39 12.39 -8.53
C VAL A 223 -6.67 13.82 -8.05
N GLY A 224 -7.42 14.00 -6.95
CA GLY A 224 -7.67 15.31 -6.35
C GLY A 224 -6.38 16.03 -5.95
N VAL A 225 -5.51 15.35 -5.18
CA VAL A 225 -4.21 15.88 -4.77
C VAL A 225 -3.33 16.18 -5.98
N SER A 226 -3.30 15.28 -6.96
CA SER A 226 -2.53 15.47 -8.20
C SER A 226 -2.95 16.74 -8.94
N ARG A 227 -4.26 16.99 -9.09
CA ARG A 227 -4.76 18.22 -9.72
C ARG A 227 -4.38 19.48 -8.95
N ILE A 228 -4.44 19.44 -7.61
CA ILE A 228 -3.99 20.55 -6.76
C ILE A 228 -2.50 20.81 -6.96
N LEU A 229 -1.67 19.75 -6.94
CA LEU A 229 -0.23 19.85 -7.16
C LEU A 229 0.11 20.42 -8.55
N GLN A 230 -0.59 19.98 -9.60
CA GLN A 230 -0.45 20.51 -10.94
C GLN A 230 -0.83 22.00 -11.02
N GLY A 231 -1.91 22.41 -10.34
CA GLY A 231 -2.33 23.81 -10.22
C GLY A 231 -1.25 24.70 -9.58
N LEU A 232 -0.74 24.29 -8.42
CA LEU A 232 0.36 24.97 -7.71
C LEU A 232 1.65 25.03 -8.55
N GLY A 233 1.84 24.04 -9.42
CA GLY A 233 2.95 24.03 -10.35
C GLY A 233 2.86 25.14 -11.40
N ARG A 234 1.66 25.39 -11.94
CA ARG A 234 1.43 26.39 -13.00
C ARG A 234 1.61 27.82 -12.49
N GLU A 235 1.28 28.10 -11.23
CA GLU A 235 1.48 29.43 -10.63
C GLU A 235 2.95 29.78 -10.40
N LYS A 236 3.79 28.82 -9.97
CA LYS A 236 5.23 29.05 -9.79
C LYS A 236 6.04 29.15 -11.10
N GLY A 237 5.41 28.91 -12.25
CA GLY A 237 6.03 29.00 -13.58
C GLY A 237 5.66 30.26 -14.35
N LYS A 238 4.87 31.16 -13.76
CA LYS A 238 4.67 32.55 -14.19
C LYS A 238 5.51 33.46 -13.31
#